data_AF-A0AAV0B459-F1
#
_entry.id   AF-A0AAV0B459-F1
#
_cell.length_a   1.000
_cell.length_b   1.000
_cell.length_c   1.000
_cell.angle_alpha   90.00
_cell.angle_beta   90.00
_cell.angle_gamma   90.00
#
_symmetry.space_group_name_H-M   'P 1'
#
loop_
_entity.id
_entity.type
_entity.pdbx_description
1 polymer ?
#
loop_
_entity_poly.entity_id
_entity_poly.type
_entity_poly.pdbx_seq_one_letter_code
_entity_poly.pdbx_strand_id
1 'polypeptide(L)'
;GKMYETEQRRQHSSSSEHCLICLGSIIDKTILEPCNHSDYCFRCILTWTKQSDRCPLCSTSINHLTHLLTLDGNYERFFPLPNLPSIFKEQSSSNFRASNSNLSSELSTQISTTNRASSSSSIIITKTTEKTYCTSKIHRASPLDSRSTLSYRRSIYKNLLYSKHIPSNRFTGFRSITSKKLRRSDPKDWIPKITLFLEREFRAFELDQKEIDYRISYVLKILPVLDCKSEGCIRILTDIFGGNLDMAQLFAHELLSFLRSPFQELKPWDKVVQYPNP
;
A
#
# COMPACT_ATOMS: atom_id res chain seq x y z
N GLY A 1 -58.31 -2.93 48.51
CA GLY A 1 -57.85 -2.36 47.24
C GLY A 1 -56.36 -2.11 47.28
N LYS A 2 -55.55 -3.08 46.81
CA LYS A 2 -54.12 -2.94 46.54
C LYS A 2 -53.74 -3.82 45.34
N MET A 3 -54.51 -3.73 44.26
CA MET A 3 -54.29 -4.48 43.01
C MET A 3 -53.98 -3.57 41.81
N TYR A 4 -53.32 -2.43 42.05
CA TYR A 4 -53.03 -1.48 40.97
C TYR A 4 -51.89 -0.53 41.33
N GLU A 5 -50.69 -1.05 41.67
CA GLU A 5 -49.54 -0.12 41.87
C GLU A 5 -48.14 -0.75 41.77
N THR A 6 -47.96 -1.82 40.97
CA THR A 6 -46.63 -2.39 40.71
C THR A 6 -46.29 -2.61 39.23
N GLU A 7 -47.16 -2.17 38.31
CA GLU A 7 -46.98 -2.29 36.85
C GLU A 7 -46.20 -1.12 36.21
N GLN A 8 -45.50 -0.28 36.98
CA GLN A 8 -44.82 0.92 36.44
C GLN A 8 -43.39 1.10 36.97
N ARG A 9 -42.53 0.10 36.78
CA ARG A 9 -41.07 0.27 36.82
C ARG A 9 -40.41 -0.08 35.48
N ARG A 10 -40.52 0.89 34.57
CA ARG A 10 -39.53 1.32 33.56
C ARG A 10 -39.19 0.34 32.42
N GLN A 11 -39.95 0.50 31.35
CA GLN A 11 -39.52 0.33 29.97
C GLN A 11 -38.39 1.32 29.60
N HIS A 12 -37.19 0.80 29.31
CA HIS A 12 -36.10 1.36 28.46
C HIS A 12 -34.96 0.33 28.52
N SER A 13 -34.55 -0.39 27.49
CA SER A 13 -34.20 0.07 26.15
C SER A 13 -34.68 -0.90 25.07
N SER A 14 -35.52 -0.43 24.15
CA SER A 14 -35.62 -1.03 22.83
C SER A 14 -34.28 -0.82 22.13
N SER A 15 -33.36 -1.78 22.20
CA SER A 15 -32.21 -1.81 21.30
C SER A 15 -32.77 -1.86 19.89
N SER A 16 -32.55 -0.82 19.09
CA SER A 16 -33.08 -0.68 17.74
C SER A 16 -32.76 -1.90 16.88
N GLU A 17 -33.74 -2.78 16.66
CA GLU A 17 -33.64 -3.87 15.68
C GLU A 17 -33.62 -3.37 14.22
N HIS A 18 -33.68 -2.06 14.04
CA HIS A 18 -33.71 -1.37 12.77
C HIS A 18 -32.37 -0.70 12.49
N CYS A 19 -31.90 -0.83 11.26
CA CYS A 19 -30.68 -0.21 10.78
C CYS A 19 -30.90 1.30 10.61
N LEU A 20 -30.01 2.11 11.18
CA LEU A 20 -30.12 3.58 11.11
C LEU A 20 -29.86 4.18 9.72
N ILE A 21 -29.36 3.38 8.77
CA ILE A 21 -29.06 3.83 7.41
C ILE A 21 -30.21 3.48 6.44
N CYS A 22 -30.70 2.24 6.46
CA CYS A 22 -31.80 1.82 5.56
C CYS A 22 -33.19 1.85 6.22
N LEU A 23 -33.27 2.09 7.53
CA LEU A 23 -34.48 2.10 8.34
C LEU A 23 -35.26 0.79 8.40
N GLY A 24 -34.77 -0.28 7.76
CA GLY A 24 -35.32 -1.63 7.83
C GLY A 24 -34.65 -2.50 8.90
N SER A 25 -35.09 -3.74 9.04
CA SER A 25 -34.49 -4.71 9.97
C SER A 25 -33.00 -4.94 9.68
N ILE A 26 -32.20 -5.09 10.73
CA ILE A 26 -30.75 -5.29 10.58
C ILE A 26 -30.45 -6.67 9.99
N ILE A 27 -29.78 -6.68 8.83
CA ILE A 27 -29.26 -7.88 8.17
C ILE A 27 -27.73 -7.83 8.25
N ASP A 28 -27.11 -8.88 8.78
CA ASP A 28 -25.66 -8.95 9.07
C ASP A 28 -25.20 -7.79 9.97
N LYS A 29 -25.53 -7.91 11.26
CA LYS A 29 -25.28 -6.88 12.26
C LYS A 29 -23.79 -6.58 12.35
N THR A 30 -23.45 -5.30 12.21
CA THR A 30 -22.06 -4.84 12.12
C THR A 30 -21.70 -3.88 13.23
N ILE A 31 -20.57 -4.12 13.89
CA ILE A 31 -20.01 -3.29 14.96
C ILE A 31 -18.89 -2.40 14.39
N LEU A 32 -18.90 -1.11 14.73
CA LEU A 32 -17.90 -0.13 14.29
C LEU A 32 -16.87 0.13 15.39
N GLU A 33 -15.62 -0.27 15.17
CA GLU A 33 -14.53 -0.08 16.13
C GLU A 33 -13.82 1.27 15.91
N PRO A 34 -13.49 2.04 16.97
CA PRO A 34 -13.53 1.70 18.41
C PRO A 34 -14.82 2.15 19.14
N CYS A 35 -15.79 2.73 18.45
CA CYS A 35 -16.95 3.35 19.10
C CYS A 35 -18.07 2.36 19.48
N ASN A 36 -17.98 1.11 19.04
CA ASN A 36 -18.87 -0.01 19.32
C ASN A 36 -20.36 0.19 18.98
N HIS A 37 -20.69 1.22 18.21
CA HIS A 37 -22.03 1.36 17.64
C HIS A 37 -22.32 0.20 16.70
N SER A 38 -23.54 -0.36 16.78
CA SER A 38 -23.88 -1.62 16.10
C SER A 38 -25.25 -1.66 15.41
N ASP A 39 -25.93 -0.52 15.32
CA ASP A 39 -27.29 -0.40 14.76
C ASP A 39 -27.28 -0.25 13.22
N TYR A 40 -26.50 -1.11 12.54
CA TYR A 40 -26.30 -1.05 11.10
C TYR A 40 -26.22 -2.44 10.45
N CYS A 41 -26.79 -2.56 9.25
CA CYS A 41 -26.47 -3.66 8.34
C CYS A 41 -25.05 -3.49 7.79
N PHE A 42 -24.33 -4.60 7.60
CA PHE A 42 -22.98 -4.59 6.99
C PHE A 42 -22.94 -3.82 5.67
N ARG A 43 -23.84 -4.16 4.75
CA ARG A 43 -23.89 -3.54 3.42
C ARG A 43 -24.17 -2.03 3.47
N CYS A 44 -24.97 -1.59 4.45
CA CYS A 44 -25.33 -0.20 4.64
C CYS A 44 -24.13 0.61 5.15
N ILE A 45 -23.49 0.15 6.23
CA ILE A 45 -22.33 0.86 6.76
C ILE A 45 -21.12 0.76 5.84
N LEU A 46 -20.96 -0.35 5.12
CA LEU A 46 -19.93 -0.47 4.09
C LEU A 46 -20.12 0.58 2.99
N THR A 47 -21.36 0.84 2.56
CA THR A 47 -21.64 1.89 1.57
C THR A 47 -21.33 3.28 2.12
N TRP A 48 -21.65 3.52 3.39
CA TRP A 48 -21.30 4.77 4.09
C TRP A 48 -19.78 5.00 4.12
N THR A 49 -19.00 3.95 4.40
CA THR A 49 -17.52 4.07 4.46
C THR A 49 -16.87 4.52 3.16
N LYS A 50 -17.56 4.35 2.01
CA LYS A 50 -17.13 4.89 0.69
C LYS A 50 -17.29 6.41 0.55
N GLN A 51 -17.88 7.08 1.54
CA GLN A 51 -18.08 8.54 1.55
C GLN A 51 -17.52 9.20 2.82
N SER A 52 -17.61 8.54 3.96
CA SER A 52 -17.08 9.05 5.23
C SER A 52 -16.37 7.95 6.02
N ASP A 53 -15.20 8.25 6.57
CA ASP A 53 -14.47 7.37 7.48
C ASP A 53 -14.94 7.56 8.94
N ARG A 54 -16.02 8.33 9.16
CA ARG A 54 -16.56 8.65 10.49
C ARG A 54 -17.84 7.91 10.77
N CYS A 55 -18.03 7.48 12.01
CA CYS A 55 -19.26 6.87 12.49
C CYS A 55 -20.45 7.82 12.30
N PRO A 56 -21.57 7.36 11.71
CA PRO A 56 -22.77 8.18 11.54
C PRO A 56 -23.36 8.74 12.84
N LEU A 57 -23.15 8.04 13.97
CA LEU A 57 -23.72 8.41 15.26
C LEU A 57 -22.84 9.37 16.06
N CYS A 58 -21.53 9.10 16.16
CA CYS A 58 -20.65 9.83 17.08
C CYS A 58 -19.49 10.57 16.40
N SER A 59 -19.39 10.52 15.07
CA SER A 59 -18.30 11.12 14.29
C SER A 59 -16.87 10.61 14.61
N THR A 60 -16.74 9.55 15.42
CA THR A 60 -15.46 8.87 15.68
C THR A 60 -14.95 8.21 14.40
N SER A 61 -13.63 8.25 14.16
CA SER A 61 -13.01 7.58 13.01
C SER A 61 -13.17 6.06 13.13
N ILE A 62 -13.64 5.44 12.05
CA ILE A 62 -13.89 4.00 11.95
C ILE A 62 -12.57 3.33 11.57
N ASN A 63 -12.07 2.43 12.42
CA ASN A 63 -10.86 1.65 12.14
C ASN A 63 -11.18 0.39 11.33
N HIS A 64 -12.21 -0.34 11.76
CA HIS A 64 -12.69 -1.54 11.09
C HIS A 64 -14.15 -1.83 11.47
N LEU A 65 -14.77 -2.66 10.66
CA LEU A 65 -16.12 -3.16 10.82
C LEU A 65 -16.04 -4.64 11.22
N THR A 66 -16.79 -5.07 12.22
CA THR A 66 -16.88 -6.48 12.61
C THR A 66 -18.29 -6.98 12.33
N HIS A 67 -18.44 -8.02 11.50
CA HIS A 67 -19.73 -8.56 11.04
C HIS A 67 -19.71 -10.10 11.02
N LEU A 68 -20.81 -10.74 10.61
CA LEU A 68 -21.00 -12.20 10.69
C LEU A 68 -20.78 -12.79 12.09
N LEU A 69 -21.35 -12.13 13.11
CA LEU A 69 -21.29 -12.56 14.50
C LEU A 69 -22.06 -13.88 14.68
N THR A 70 -21.36 -15.00 14.67
CA THR A 70 -21.94 -16.33 14.93
C THR A 70 -21.94 -16.66 16.42
N LEU A 71 -22.84 -17.57 16.86
CA LEU A 71 -22.92 -18.03 18.25
C LEU A 71 -21.65 -18.75 18.71
N ASP A 72 -20.92 -19.35 17.77
CA ASP A 72 -19.63 -20.02 18.03
C ASP A 72 -18.47 -19.04 18.20
N GLY A 73 -18.73 -17.73 18.17
CA GLY A 73 -17.74 -16.68 18.34
C GLY A 73 -16.91 -16.37 17.09
N ASN A 74 -17.25 -16.94 15.92
CA ASN A 74 -16.63 -16.53 14.67
C ASN A 74 -17.20 -15.18 14.23
N TYR A 75 -16.34 -14.31 13.73
CA TYR A 75 -16.68 -13.02 13.15
C TYR A 75 -15.68 -12.67 12.05
N GLU A 76 -16.12 -11.86 11.10
CA GLU A 76 -15.26 -11.30 10.07
C GLU A 76 -14.99 -9.82 10.38
N ARG A 77 -13.72 -9.40 10.22
CA ARG A 77 -13.35 -7.98 10.32
C ARG A 77 -13.07 -7.44 8.93
N PHE A 78 -13.81 -6.41 8.53
CA PHE A 78 -13.61 -5.67 7.31
C PHE A 78 -12.94 -4.33 7.60
N PHE A 79 -11.85 -4.01 6.90
CA PHE A 79 -11.13 -2.75 7.05
C PHE A 79 -11.51 -1.82 5.90
N PRO A 80 -12.45 -0.87 6.09
CA PRO A 80 -12.83 0.03 5.03
C PRO A 80 -11.65 0.88 4.61
N LEU A 81 -11.44 0.96 3.30
CA LEU A 81 -10.40 1.82 2.75
C LEU A 81 -10.70 3.27 3.13
N PRO A 82 -9.69 4.05 3.54
CA PRO A 82 -9.87 5.47 3.79
C PRO A 82 -10.46 6.14 2.55
N ASN A 83 -11.34 7.13 2.74
CA ASN A 83 -11.97 7.88 1.67
C ASN A 83 -10.89 8.53 0.80
N LEU A 84 -10.58 7.87 -0.32
CA LEU A 84 -9.70 8.39 -1.33
C LEU A 84 -10.45 9.48 -2.11
N PRO A 85 -9.81 10.62 -2.40
CA PRO A 85 -10.38 11.62 -3.29
C PRO A 85 -10.90 10.97 -4.58
N SER A 86 -12.03 11.47 -5.09
CA SER A 86 -12.89 10.89 -6.16
C SER A 86 -12.22 10.51 -7.50
N ILE A 87 -10.90 10.63 -7.63
CA ILE A 87 -10.12 10.18 -8.80
C ILE A 87 -10.22 8.64 -9.00
N PHE A 88 -10.69 7.87 -8.01
CA PHE A 88 -10.64 6.40 -8.03
C PHE A 88 -12.01 5.70 -7.95
N LYS A 89 -13.14 6.38 -8.19
CA LYS A 89 -14.47 5.77 -8.00
C LYS A 89 -14.98 4.88 -9.14
N GLU A 90 -14.32 4.82 -10.30
CA GLU A 90 -14.95 4.24 -11.51
C GLU A 90 -14.55 2.83 -11.95
N GLN A 91 -13.57 2.14 -11.35
CA GLN A 91 -13.05 0.90 -11.97
C GLN A 91 -13.08 -0.37 -11.12
N SER A 92 -13.65 -0.35 -9.91
CA SER A 92 -13.81 -1.56 -9.10
C SER A 92 -15.05 -2.41 -9.46
N SER A 93 -15.75 -2.09 -10.55
CA SER A 93 -16.97 -2.79 -10.97
C SER A 93 -17.05 -2.99 -12.48
N SER A 94 -16.11 -3.74 -13.05
CA SER A 94 -16.40 -4.60 -14.22
C SER A 94 -15.25 -5.58 -14.53
N ASN A 95 -15.51 -6.84 -14.19
CA ASN A 95 -15.26 -8.02 -15.03
C ASN A 95 -13.83 -8.33 -15.49
N PHE A 96 -13.21 -9.25 -14.75
CA PHE A 96 -12.58 -10.43 -15.34
C PHE A 96 -13.57 -11.12 -16.29
N ARG A 97 -13.39 -10.98 -17.61
CA ARG A 97 -13.84 -11.94 -18.62
C ARG A 97 -12.96 -11.82 -19.87
N ALA A 98 -12.41 -12.97 -20.27
CA ALA A 98 -11.62 -13.16 -21.47
C ALA A 98 -12.39 -12.80 -22.75
N SER A 99 -11.70 -12.19 -23.73
CA SER A 99 -11.54 -12.70 -25.10
C SER A 99 -10.84 -11.69 -26.01
N ASN A 100 -10.02 -12.23 -26.90
CA ASN A 100 -9.32 -11.61 -28.02
C ASN A 100 -10.19 -10.68 -28.88
N SER A 101 -9.57 -9.61 -29.40
CA SER A 101 -9.49 -9.37 -30.85
C SER A 101 -8.55 -8.21 -31.19
N ASN A 102 -7.74 -8.45 -32.21
CA ASN A 102 -6.78 -7.59 -32.89
C ASN A 102 -7.21 -6.12 -33.08
N LEU A 103 -6.23 -5.21 -33.00
CA LEU A 103 -6.12 -4.12 -33.97
C LEU A 103 -4.65 -3.68 -34.11
N SER A 104 -4.07 -4.07 -35.24
CA SER A 104 -2.80 -3.62 -35.81
C SER A 104 -3.02 -2.46 -36.80
N SER A 105 -1.92 -1.80 -37.19
CA SER A 105 -1.79 -0.67 -38.14
C SER A 105 -2.24 0.67 -37.57
N GLU A 106 -1.53 1.79 -37.68
CA GLU A 106 -0.59 2.33 -38.68
C GLU A 106 -0.13 3.70 -38.10
N LEU A 107 0.97 4.38 -38.40
CA LEU A 107 2.07 4.28 -39.35
C LEU A 107 3.13 5.32 -38.93
N SER A 108 4.39 4.99 -39.18
CA SER A 108 5.58 5.86 -39.21
C SER A 108 5.35 7.17 -40.00
N THR A 109 6.13 8.23 -39.85
CA THR A 109 7.42 8.54 -40.53
C THR A 109 7.57 10.07 -40.29
N GLN A 110 8.72 10.70 -40.01
CA GLN A 110 9.73 11.07 -41.00
C GLN A 110 11.03 11.54 -40.32
N ILE A 111 12.14 11.02 -40.88
CA ILE A 111 13.52 11.46 -40.73
C ILE A 111 13.82 12.42 -41.89
N SER A 112 14.59 13.50 -41.66
CA SER A 112 15.73 13.96 -42.49
C SER A 112 16.32 15.29 -41.98
N THR A 113 17.55 15.28 -41.45
CA THR A 113 18.83 15.76 -42.05
C THR A 113 19.13 17.26 -41.91
N THR A 114 20.29 17.60 -41.33
CA THR A 114 21.33 18.41 -42.00
C THR A 114 22.70 18.17 -41.35
N ASN A 115 23.73 18.02 -42.20
CA ASN A 115 25.14 17.91 -41.88
C ASN A 115 25.77 19.30 -41.70
N ARG A 116 26.75 19.45 -40.79
CA ARG A 116 27.98 20.21 -41.10
C ARG A 116 29.13 19.86 -40.14
N ALA A 117 30.28 19.58 -40.75
CA ALA A 117 31.57 19.28 -40.13
C ALA A 117 32.25 20.52 -39.51
N SER A 118 33.18 20.31 -38.56
CA SER A 118 34.62 20.55 -38.76
C SER A 118 35.43 20.60 -37.45
N SER A 119 36.59 19.92 -37.52
CA SER A 119 37.91 20.32 -36.99
C SER A 119 38.34 20.01 -35.54
N SER A 120 39.32 19.10 -35.53
CA SER A 120 40.37 18.81 -34.56
C SER A 120 41.02 20.00 -33.87
N SER A 121 41.40 19.83 -32.60
CA SER A 121 42.70 20.23 -32.05
C SER A 121 42.95 19.53 -30.71
N SER A 122 44.00 18.73 -30.67
CA SER A 122 44.68 18.19 -29.48
C SER A 122 45.51 19.29 -28.81
N ILE A 123 45.55 19.36 -27.47
CA ILE A 123 46.70 19.84 -26.65
C ILE A 123 46.51 19.46 -25.15
N ILE A 124 47.48 18.68 -24.66
CA ILE A 124 48.26 18.73 -23.41
C ILE A 124 47.57 18.88 -22.03
N ILE A 125 47.91 17.89 -21.19
CA ILE A 125 47.73 17.77 -19.74
C ILE A 125 48.47 18.90 -18.99
N THR A 126 47.77 19.64 -18.12
CA THR A 126 48.39 20.24 -16.93
C THR A 126 47.51 20.00 -15.69
N LYS A 127 48.16 19.58 -14.62
CA LYS A 127 47.58 19.32 -13.30
C LYS A 127 47.41 20.64 -12.56
N THR A 128 46.19 21.00 -12.18
CA THR A 128 45.95 21.88 -11.03
C THR A 128 44.65 21.49 -10.33
N THR A 129 44.77 21.44 -9.01
CA THR A 129 43.74 21.18 -8.01
C THR A 129 42.63 22.22 -8.06
N GLU A 130 41.36 21.81 -8.17
CA GLU A 130 40.24 22.68 -7.77
C GLU A 130 38.95 21.89 -7.48
N LYS A 131 38.34 22.24 -6.34
CA LYS A 131 37.02 21.79 -5.89
C LYS A 131 35.96 22.17 -6.92
N THR A 132 35.19 21.21 -7.41
CA THR A 132 33.96 21.51 -8.15
C THR A 132 32.92 20.42 -7.96
N TYR A 133 31.70 20.90 -7.70
CA TYR A 133 30.42 20.18 -7.67
C TYR A 133 30.36 19.00 -8.66
N CYS A 134 30.11 17.78 -8.18
CA CYS A 134 29.76 16.66 -9.05
C CYS A 134 28.27 16.76 -9.42
N THR A 135 28.01 17.23 -10.64
CA THR A 135 26.74 17.03 -11.33
C THR A 135 26.54 15.53 -11.60
N SER A 136 25.46 15.01 -11.03
CA SER A 136 25.04 13.61 -11.04
C SER A 136 24.80 13.07 -12.45
N LYS A 137 25.76 12.31 -12.99
CA LYS A 137 25.55 11.41 -14.13
C LYS A 137 24.80 10.17 -13.65
N ILE A 138 23.59 9.99 -14.18
CA ILE A 138 22.77 8.78 -14.01
C ILE A 138 23.55 7.60 -14.62
N HIS A 139 24.15 6.77 -13.76
CA HIS A 139 24.71 5.48 -14.17
C HIS A 139 23.56 4.55 -14.56
N ARG A 140 23.29 4.41 -15.87
CA ARG A 140 22.45 3.32 -16.40
C ARG A 140 23.05 1.98 -15.97
N ALA A 141 22.33 1.22 -15.14
CA ALA A 141 22.75 -0.12 -14.75
C ALA A 141 22.75 -1.06 -15.96
N SER A 142 23.75 -1.93 -16.03
CA SER A 142 23.91 -2.95 -17.08
C SER A 142 22.68 -3.88 -17.09
N PRO A 143 22.12 -4.26 -18.26
CA PRO A 143 20.93 -5.12 -18.32
C PRO A 143 21.06 -6.48 -17.60
N LEU A 144 22.29 -7.02 -17.53
CA LEU A 144 22.62 -8.27 -16.83
C LEU A 144 22.57 -8.13 -15.30
N ASP A 145 22.94 -6.95 -14.77
CA ASP A 145 22.88 -6.59 -13.34
C ASP A 145 21.41 -6.55 -12.88
N SER A 146 20.52 -6.02 -13.73
CA SER A 146 19.08 -5.98 -13.47
C SER A 146 18.43 -7.37 -13.46
N ARG A 147 18.74 -8.24 -14.45
CA ARG A 147 18.14 -9.59 -14.54
C ARG A 147 18.59 -10.52 -13.42
N SER A 148 19.86 -10.46 -13.04
CA SER A 148 20.40 -11.22 -11.91
C SER A 148 19.82 -10.73 -10.58
N THR A 149 19.70 -9.41 -10.41
CA THR A 149 19.04 -8.81 -9.24
C THR A 149 17.59 -9.28 -9.09
N LEU A 150 16.79 -9.24 -10.17
CA LEU A 150 15.40 -9.70 -10.11
C LEU A 150 15.28 -11.20 -9.82
N SER A 151 16.18 -12.01 -10.38
CA SER A 151 16.23 -13.46 -10.10
C SER A 151 16.56 -13.75 -8.64
N TYR A 152 17.45 -12.97 -8.03
CA TYR A 152 17.74 -13.06 -6.60
C TYR A 152 16.57 -12.58 -5.73
N ARG A 153 15.90 -11.47 -6.08
CA ARG A 153 14.68 -11.04 -5.37
C ARG A 153 13.58 -12.10 -5.44
N ARG A 154 13.41 -12.78 -6.59
CA ARG A 154 12.49 -13.92 -6.72
C ARG A 154 12.81 -15.05 -5.76
N SER A 155 14.08 -15.41 -5.61
CA SER A 155 14.47 -16.49 -4.69
C SER A 155 14.19 -16.13 -3.23
N ILE A 156 14.32 -14.85 -2.85
CA ILE A 156 13.96 -14.37 -1.50
C ILE A 156 12.48 -14.61 -1.21
N TYR A 157 11.58 -14.22 -2.11
CA TYR A 157 10.15 -14.46 -1.92
C TYR A 157 9.78 -15.94 -2.00
N LYS A 158 10.35 -16.67 -2.96
CA LYS A 158 10.11 -18.11 -3.12
C LYS A 158 10.45 -18.91 -1.86
N ASN A 159 11.52 -18.52 -1.17
CA ASN A 159 12.00 -19.19 0.05
C ASN A 159 11.58 -18.48 1.34
N LEU A 160 10.69 -17.48 1.26
CA LEU A 160 10.22 -16.68 2.39
C LEU A 160 11.33 -16.14 3.31
N LEU A 161 12.43 -15.64 2.71
CA LEU A 161 13.59 -15.18 3.48
C LEU A 161 13.40 -13.77 4.02
N TYR A 162 13.16 -13.66 5.33
CA TYR A 162 13.08 -12.37 6.02
C TYR A 162 14.47 -11.74 6.20
N SER A 163 14.63 -10.46 5.84
CA SER A 163 15.86 -9.74 6.14
C SER A 163 16.11 -9.65 7.65
N LYS A 164 17.38 -9.75 8.04
CA LYS A 164 17.81 -9.61 9.44
C LYS A 164 17.49 -8.19 9.95
N HIS A 165 17.03 -8.11 11.19
CA HIS A 165 16.68 -6.84 11.80
C HIS A 165 17.92 -5.95 12.01
N ILE A 166 17.84 -4.71 11.53
CA ILE A 166 18.86 -3.68 11.76
C ILE A 166 18.33 -2.68 12.81
N PRO A 167 19.01 -2.50 13.95
CA PRO A 167 18.58 -1.57 14.99
C PRO A 167 18.51 -0.12 14.50
N SER A 168 17.49 0.61 14.97
CA SER A 168 17.37 2.06 14.76
C SER A 168 18.26 2.78 15.77
N ASN A 169 19.43 3.25 15.35
CA ASN A 169 20.30 4.05 16.20
C ASN A 169 21.08 5.08 15.37
N ARG A 170 21.81 5.98 16.05
CA ARG A 170 22.59 7.04 15.39
C ARG A 170 23.71 6.48 14.51
N PHE A 171 24.29 5.33 14.88
CA PHE A 171 25.41 4.71 14.19
C PHE A 171 25.00 4.03 12.89
N THR A 172 23.86 3.32 12.87
CA THR A 172 23.30 2.68 11.67
C THR A 172 22.57 3.69 10.77
N GLY A 173 22.10 4.79 11.34
CA GLY A 173 21.28 5.78 10.63
C GLY A 173 19.83 5.34 10.41
N PHE A 174 19.45 4.12 10.83
CA PHE A 174 18.09 3.63 10.70
C PHE A 174 17.15 4.40 11.63
N ARG A 175 15.97 4.76 11.13
CA ARG A 175 14.97 5.58 11.82
C ARG A 175 13.64 4.86 11.83
N SER A 176 12.86 5.01 12.90
CA SER A 176 11.47 4.56 12.88
C SER A 176 10.66 5.35 11.85
N ILE A 177 9.81 4.62 11.13
CA ILE A 177 8.84 5.15 10.19
C ILE A 177 7.47 4.66 10.61
N THR A 178 6.48 5.55 10.56
CA THR A 178 5.07 5.26 10.87
C THR A 178 4.21 5.99 9.85
N SER A 179 2.98 5.53 9.67
CA SER A 179 2.00 6.17 8.78
C SER A 179 1.75 7.61 9.16
N LYS A 180 1.71 7.91 10.46
CA LYS A 180 1.58 9.28 10.99
C LYS A 180 2.75 10.17 10.57
N LYS A 181 3.96 9.63 10.48
CA LYS A 181 5.15 10.37 10.03
C LYS A 181 5.11 10.59 8.52
N LEU A 182 4.80 9.55 7.73
CA LEU A 182 4.62 9.66 6.28
C LEU A 182 3.56 10.70 5.91
N ARG A 183 2.42 10.70 6.61
CA ARG A 183 1.30 11.64 6.39
C ARG A 183 1.67 13.10 6.65
N ARG A 184 2.67 13.36 7.51
CA ARG A 184 3.09 14.72 7.88
C ARG A 184 4.25 15.24 7.03
N SER A 185 5.00 14.36 6.41
CA SER A 185 6.10 14.71 5.51
C SER A 185 5.57 15.08 4.13
N ASP A 186 6.35 15.86 3.38
CA ASP A 186 6.03 16.16 1.98
C ASP A 186 6.05 14.84 1.18
N PRO A 187 5.00 14.52 0.41
CA PRO A 187 4.98 13.35 -0.48
C PRO A 187 6.23 13.22 -1.37
N LYS A 188 6.84 14.33 -1.78
CA LYS A 188 8.06 14.34 -2.60
C LYS A 188 9.26 13.69 -1.91
N ASP A 189 9.28 13.66 -0.58
CA ASP A 189 10.40 13.12 0.19
C ASP A 189 10.42 11.59 0.25
N TRP A 190 9.25 10.94 0.07
CA TRP A 190 9.12 9.50 0.27
C TRP A 190 8.53 8.75 -0.91
N ILE A 191 7.72 9.39 -1.78
CA ILE A 191 7.15 8.74 -2.96
C ILE A 191 8.25 8.15 -3.85
N PRO A 192 9.30 8.89 -4.25
CA PRO A 192 10.33 8.32 -5.14
C PRO A 192 11.01 7.10 -4.54
N LYS A 193 11.37 7.17 -3.25
CA LYS A 193 12.01 6.06 -2.52
C LYS A 193 11.09 4.83 -2.46
N ILE A 194 9.82 5.01 -2.12
CA ILE A 194 8.86 3.90 -2.06
C ILE A 194 8.63 3.31 -3.45
N THR A 195 8.37 4.16 -4.46
CA THR A 195 8.16 3.72 -5.85
C THR A 195 9.34 2.90 -6.37
N LEU A 196 10.58 3.33 -6.14
CA LEU A 196 11.78 2.59 -6.54
C LEU A 196 11.79 1.16 -5.98
N PHE A 197 11.50 1.02 -4.69
CA PHE A 197 11.42 -0.28 -4.04
C PHE A 197 10.27 -1.12 -4.61
N LEU A 198 9.06 -0.56 -4.64
CA LEU A 198 7.86 -1.26 -5.10
C LEU A 198 7.98 -1.73 -6.55
N GLU A 199 8.53 -0.91 -7.44
CA GLU A 199 8.79 -1.29 -8.82
C GLU A 199 9.69 -2.53 -8.92
N ARG A 200 10.78 -2.60 -8.14
CA ARG A 200 11.68 -3.76 -8.15
C ARG A 200 10.95 -4.99 -7.63
N GLU A 201 10.26 -4.87 -6.50
CA GLU A 201 9.57 -6.02 -5.88
C GLU A 201 8.45 -6.54 -6.79
N PHE A 202 7.62 -5.67 -7.35
CA PHE A 202 6.54 -6.10 -8.25
C PHE A 202 7.05 -6.67 -9.57
N ARG A 203 8.18 -6.20 -10.11
CA ARG A 203 8.86 -6.86 -11.25
C ARG A 203 9.42 -8.24 -10.90
N ALA A 204 9.79 -8.48 -9.64
CA ALA A 204 10.19 -9.81 -9.20
C ALA A 204 9.02 -10.80 -9.32
N PHE A 205 7.78 -10.35 -9.15
CA PHE A 205 6.58 -11.19 -9.34
C PHE A 205 6.13 -11.33 -10.80
N GLU A 206 6.93 -10.89 -11.78
CA GLU A 206 6.64 -11.06 -13.21
C GLU A 206 5.30 -10.44 -13.66
N LEU A 207 4.88 -9.39 -12.96
CA LEU A 207 3.67 -8.61 -13.29
C LEU A 207 3.90 -7.70 -14.49
N ASP A 208 2.82 -7.41 -15.22
CA ASP A 208 2.85 -6.45 -16.31
C ASP A 208 3.00 -5.01 -15.78
N GLN A 209 3.59 -4.10 -16.58
CA GLN A 209 3.86 -2.73 -16.14
C GLN A 209 2.59 -1.99 -15.69
N LYS A 210 1.44 -2.23 -16.33
CA LYS A 210 0.15 -1.65 -15.92
C LYS A 210 -0.29 -2.11 -14.52
N GLU A 211 -0.09 -3.39 -14.21
CA GLU A 211 -0.41 -3.95 -12.90
C GLU A 211 0.54 -3.41 -11.83
N ILE A 212 1.83 -3.29 -12.18
CA ILE A 212 2.85 -2.68 -11.32
C ILE A 212 2.44 -1.25 -10.95
N ASP A 213 2.10 -0.42 -11.94
CA ASP A 213 1.73 0.98 -11.73
C ASP A 213 0.48 1.11 -10.85
N TYR A 214 -0.52 0.24 -11.08
CA TYR A 214 -1.73 0.18 -10.26
C TYR A 214 -1.42 -0.18 -8.80
N ARG A 215 -0.62 -1.23 -8.57
CA ARG A 215 -0.25 -1.70 -7.23
C ARG A 215 0.62 -0.68 -6.49
N ILE A 216 1.53 -0.01 -7.19
CA ILE A 216 2.31 1.10 -6.63
C ILE A 216 1.39 2.22 -6.15
N SER A 217 0.50 2.69 -7.04
CA SER A 217 -0.47 3.73 -6.71
C SER A 217 -1.31 3.36 -5.49
N TYR A 218 -1.72 2.09 -5.40
CA TYR A 218 -2.51 1.58 -4.29
C TYR A 218 -1.71 1.54 -2.97
N VAL A 219 -0.49 0.99 -2.97
CA VAL A 219 0.35 0.94 -1.77
C VAL A 219 0.71 2.35 -1.29
N LEU A 220 1.08 3.28 -2.17
CA LEU A 220 1.40 4.67 -1.81
C LEU A 220 0.24 5.38 -1.09
N LYS A 221 -1.01 4.98 -1.34
CA LYS A 221 -2.20 5.52 -0.67
C LYS A 221 -2.45 4.90 0.70
N ILE A 222 -2.11 3.62 0.88
CA ILE A 222 -2.33 2.89 2.14
C ILE A 222 -1.32 3.30 3.19
N LEU A 223 -0.04 3.48 2.81
CA LEU A 223 1.06 3.71 3.76
C LEU A 223 0.88 4.94 4.68
N PRO A 224 0.33 6.09 4.23
CA PRO A 224 0.05 7.23 5.11
C PRO A 224 -1.11 7.01 6.10
N VAL A 225 -1.92 5.97 5.88
CA VAL A 225 -3.11 5.68 6.69
C VAL A 225 -2.88 4.51 7.65
N LEU A 226 -2.29 3.41 7.19
CA LEU A 226 -2.09 2.20 7.98
C LEU A 226 -0.61 1.84 8.10
N ASP A 227 -0.17 1.51 9.32
CA ASP A 227 1.21 1.09 9.55
C ASP A 227 1.46 -0.25 8.86
N CYS A 228 2.60 -0.42 8.19
CA CYS A 228 2.89 -1.57 7.33
C CYS A 228 2.72 -2.93 8.02
N LYS A 229 2.98 -2.98 9.34
CA LYS A 229 2.86 -4.19 10.17
C LYS A 229 1.54 -4.31 10.93
N SER A 230 0.60 -3.38 10.73
CA SER A 230 -0.74 -3.49 11.31
C SER A 230 -1.54 -4.61 10.63
N GLU A 231 -2.43 -5.27 11.39
CA GLU A 231 -3.29 -6.35 10.87
C GLU A 231 -4.08 -5.92 9.62
N GLY A 232 -4.65 -4.71 9.66
CA GLY A 232 -5.39 -4.16 8.53
C GLY A 232 -4.53 -3.95 7.28
N CYS A 233 -3.29 -3.46 7.42
CA CYS A 233 -2.39 -3.30 6.27
C CYS A 233 -1.98 -4.66 5.69
N ILE A 234 -1.61 -5.63 6.55
CA ILE A 234 -1.22 -6.98 6.10
C ILE A 234 -2.36 -7.66 5.33
N ARG A 235 -3.61 -7.53 5.78
CA ARG A 235 -4.75 -8.10 5.07
C ARG A 235 -4.94 -7.46 3.70
N ILE A 236 -4.89 -6.14 3.60
CA ILE A 236 -4.99 -5.44 2.30
C ILE A 236 -3.85 -5.87 1.37
N LEU A 237 -2.63 -6.00 1.89
CA LEU A 237 -1.49 -6.50 1.11
C LEU A 237 -1.69 -7.97 0.70
N THR A 238 -2.33 -8.80 1.52
CA THR A 238 -2.65 -10.20 1.19
C THR A 238 -3.51 -10.30 -0.06
N ASP A 239 -4.49 -9.40 -0.24
CA ASP A 239 -5.29 -9.33 -1.45
C ASP A 239 -4.45 -8.96 -2.69
N ILE A 240 -3.49 -8.05 -2.52
CA ILE A 240 -2.52 -7.71 -3.57
C ILE A 240 -1.73 -8.97 -3.98
N PHE A 241 -1.33 -9.81 -3.01
CA PHE A 241 -0.59 -11.04 -3.27
C PHE A 241 -1.47 -12.28 -3.49
N GLY A 242 -2.70 -12.09 -3.98
CA GLY A 242 -3.57 -13.19 -4.39
C GLY A 242 -3.97 -14.14 -3.24
N GLY A 243 -4.09 -13.61 -2.03
CA GLY A 243 -4.44 -14.39 -0.83
C GLY A 243 -3.24 -14.96 -0.08
N ASN A 244 -2.01 -14.73 -0.53
CA ASN A 244 -0.83 -15.28 0.13
C ASN A 244 -0.37 -14.40 1.31
N LEU A 245 -0.76 -14.81 2.53
CA LEU A 245 -0.46 -14.11 3.77
C LEU A 245 1.04 -14.01 4.05
N ASP A 246 1.80 -15.10 3.86
CA ASP A 246 3.23 -15.13 4.16
C ASP A 246 4.00 -14.18 3.24
N MET A 247 3.64 -14.13 1.95
CA MET A 247 4.20 -13.18 0.99
C MET A 247 3.88 -11.73 1.38
N ALA A 248 2.65 -11.45 1.82
CA ALA A 248 2.26 -10.12 2.27
C ALA A 248 3.03 -9.67 3.51
N GLN A 249 3.21 -10.57 4.49
CA GLN A 249 4.00 -10.31 5.69
C GLN A 249 5.48 -10.09 5.37
N LEU A 250 6.06 -10.91 4.50
CA LEU A 250 7.44 -10.74 4.04
C LEU A 250 7.61 -9.42 3.30
N PHE A 251 6.75 -9.12 2.34
CA PHE A 251 6.77 -7.86 1.60
C PHE A 251 6.67 -6.64 2.53
N ALA A 252 5.74 -6.67 3.50
CA ALA A 252 5.60 -5.61 4.48
C ALA A 252 6.84 -5.45 5.35
N HIS A 253 7.49 -6.56 5.72
CA HIS A 253 8.75 -6.54 6.46
C HIS A 253 9.89 -5.93 5.65
N GLU A 254 10.03 -6.31 4.37
CA GLU A 254 11.06 -5.80 3.46
C GLU A 254 10.87 -4.31 3.18
N LEU A 255 9.63 -3.90 2.86
CA LEU A 255 9.26 -2.51 2.64
C LEU A 255 9.58 -1.65 3.88
N LEU A 256 9.16 -2.10 5.06
CA LEU A 256 9.44 -1.37 6.30
C LEU A 256 10.95 -1.27 6.56
N SER A 257 11.69 -2.35 6.32
CA SER A 257 13.15 -2.39 6.54
C SER A 257 13.87 -1.40 5.62
N PHE A 258 13.48 -1.33 4.34
CA PHE A 258 14.01 -0.35 3.40
C PHE A 258 13.62 1.09 3.77
N LEU A 259 12.37 1.32 4.19
CA LEU A 259 11.91 2.66 4.58
C LEU A 259 12.60 3.19 5.84
N ARG A 260 12.92 2.31 6.79
CA ARG A 260 13.71 2.65 7.98
C ARG A 260 15.16 2.97 7.64
N SER A 261 15.69 2.45 6.52
CA SER A 261 17.08 2.62 6.13
C SER A 261 17.40 4.06 5.71
N PRO A 262 18.66 4.51 5.85
CA PRO A 262 19.07 5.84 5.40
C PRO A 262 19.24 5.94 3.86
N PHE A 263 19.14 4.81 3.14
CA PHE A 263 19.42 4.75 1.70
C PHE A 263 18.25 5.29 0.88
N GLN A 264 18.56 6.03 -0.19
CA GLN A 264 17.58 6.51 -1.17
C GLN A 264 17.54 5.64 -2.43
N GLU A 265 18.53 4.78 -2.60
CA GLU A 265 18.72 3.92 -3.75
C GLU A 265 18.80 2.46 -3.33
N LEU A 266 18.46 1.55 -4.25
CA LEU A 266 18.44 0.11 -3.99
C LEU A 266 19.84 -0.50 -3.93
N LYS A 267 20.78 -0.04 -4.77
CA LYS A 267 22.15 -0.56 -4.81
C LYS A 267 22.89 -0.51 -3.45
N PRO A 268 22.93 0.62 -2.72
CA PRO A 268 23.57 0.65 -1.40
C PRO A 268 22.78 -0.14 -0.35
N TRP A 269 21.45 -0.22 -0.47
CA TRP A 269 20.62 -1.06 0.38
C TRP A 269 20.94 -2.55 0.21
N ASP A 270 21.03 -3.03 -1.04
CA ASP A 270 21.27 -4.43 -1.38
C ASP A 270 22.65 -4.93 -0.90
N LYS A 271 23.61 -4.01 -0.70
CA LYS A 271 24.93 -4.32 -0.11
C LYS A 271 24.89 -4.55 1.40
N VAL A 272 23.89 -3.98 2.09
CA VAL A 272 23.84 -3.96 3.57
C VAL A 272 22.78 -4.90 4.11
N VAL A 273 21.68 -5.09 3.38
CA VAL A 273 20.64 -6.04 3.76
C VAL A 273 21.20 -7.46 3.77
N GLN A 274 20.86 -8.22 4.81
CA GLN A 274 21.30 -9.60 4.97
C GLN A 274 20.11 -10.51 5.19
N TYR A 275 20.21 -11.73 4.66
CA TYR A 275 19.21 -12.78 4.82
C TYR A 275 19.83 -13.97 5.58
N PRO A 276 19.02 -14.83 6.21
CA PRO A 276 19.48 -16.13 6.68
C PRO A 276 20.08 -16.93 5.52
N ASN A 277 21.11 -17.73 5.81
CA ASN A 277 21.55 -18.73 4.84
C ASN A 277 20.43 -19.78 4.72
N PRO A 278 20.01 -20.14 3.50
CA PRO A 278 19.03 -21.18 3.28
C PRO A 278 19.52 -22.55 3.76
#